data_AF-A0A7S2A497-F1
#
_entry.id   AF-A0A7S2A497-F1
#
_cell.length_a   1.000
_cell.length_b   1.000
_cell.length_c   1.000
_cell.angle_alpha   90.00
_cell.angle_beta   90.00
_cell.angle_gamma   90.00
#
_symmetry.space_group_name_H-M   'P 1'
#
loop_
_entity.id
_entity.type
_entity.pdbx_description
1 polymer ?
#
loop_
_entity_poly.entity_id
_entity_poly.type
_entity_poly.pdbx_seq_one_letter_code
_entity_poly.pdbx_strand_id
1 'polypeptide(L)'
;EGQTPLHNACMYRASSHVIQKMLDYVPSALLLRDNLGKTALHYACDDCLLDGAMPLLINAWPFGENIQDNKGRTLLHSAVGYCPSQRRATSVVPLLLTKVPAATRS
;
A
#
# COMPACT_ATOMS: atom_id res chain seq x y z
N GLU A 1 11.37 -9.78 10.33
CA GLU A 1 11.36 -10.97 9.45
C GLU A 1 9.92 -11.32 9.09
N GLY A 2 9.66 -12.14 8.06
CA GLY A 2 8.29 -12.38 7.54
C GLY A 2 7.87 -11.47 6.38
N GLN A 3 8.77 -10.62 5.87
CA GLN A 3 8.51 -9.82 4.67
C GLN A 3 8.59 -10.68 3.41
N THR A 4 7.62 -10.50 2.52
CA THR A 4 7.59 -11.14 1.21
C THR A 4 8.39 -10.32 0.18
N PRO A 5 8.75 -10.88 -0.99
CA PRO A 5 9.37 -10.11 -2.06
C PRO A 5 8.57 -8.87 -2.46
N LEU A 6 7.23 -8.94 -2.38
CA LEU A 6 6.35 -7.80 -2.67
C LEU A 6 6.44 -6.69 -1.61
N HIS A 7 6.62 -7.04 -0.33
CA HIS A 7 6.89 -6.05 0.72
C HIS A 7 8.17 -5.27 0.41
N ASN A 8 9.24 -5.99 0.05
CA ASN A 8 10.52 -5.38 -0.27
C ASN A 8 10.44 -4.54 -1.55
N ALA A 9 9.75 -5.03 -2.58
CA ALA A 9 9.52 -4.28 -3.82
C ALA A 9 8.80 -2.94 -3.55
N CYS A 10 7.81 -2.94 -2.65
CA CYS A 10 7.14 -1.71 -2.24
C CYS A 10 8.05 -0.84 -1.36
N MET A 11 8.77 -1.42 -0.40
CA MET A 11 9.65 -0.68 0.51
C MET A 11 10.83 -0.01 -0.22
N TYR A 12 11.32 -0.59 -1.31
CA TYR A 12 12.48 -0.09 -2.06
C TYR A 12 12.10 0.55 -3.41
N ARG A 13 10.83 0.91 -3.62
CA ARG A 13 10.36 1.61 -4.83
C ARG A 13 10.69 0.89 -6.13
N ALA A 14 10.49 -0.42 -6.17
CA ALA A 14 10.59 -1.17 -7.42
C ALA A 14 9.66 -0.57 -8.48
N SER A 15 10.06 -0.65 -9.75
CA SER A 15 9.28 -0.10 -10.85
C SER A 15 7.90 -0.77 -10.93
N SER A 16 6.91 -0.03 -11.44
CA SER A 16 5.56 -0.54 -11.65
C SER A 16 5.55 -1.83 -12.51
N HIS A 17 6.49 -1.98 -13.45
CA HIS A 17 6.64 -3.20 -14.24
C HIS A 17 7.03 -4.42 -13.40
N VAL A 18 7.97 -4.25 -12.45
CA VAL A 18 8.39 -5.34 -11.55
C VAL A 18 7.24 -5.72 -10.62
N ILE A 19 6.55 -4.72 -10.07
CA ILE A 19 5.38 -4.96 -9.21
C ILE A 19 4.27 -5.66 -10.01
N GLN A 20 3.96 -5.22 -11.22
CA GLN A 20 2.99 -5.88 -12.09
C GLN A 20 3.34 -7.35 -12.33
N LYS A 21 4.59 -7.63 -12.73
CA LYS A 21 5.06 -9.00 -12.92
C LYS A 21 4.89 -9.85 -11.65
N MET A 22 5.26 -9.32 -10.49
CA MET A 22 5.07 -10.05 -9.22
C MET A 22 3.60 -10.36 -8.95
N LEU A 23 2.69 -9.43 -9.24
CA LEU A 23 1.25 -9.63 -9.09
C LEU A 23 0.69 -10.64 -10.11
N ASP A 24 1.21 -10.65 -11.34
CA ASP A 24 0.81 -11.60 -12.38
C ASP A 24 1.19 -13.04 -11.99
N TYR A 25 2.36 -13.23 -11.37
CA TYR A 25 2.81 -14.55 -10.93
C TYR A 25 2.21 -14.97 -9.58
N VAL A 26 2.11 -14.04 -8.62
CA VAL A 26 1.71 -14.34 -7.23
C VAL A 26 0.77 -13.24 -6.70
N PRO A 27 -0.50 -13.21 -7.15
CA PRO A 27 -1.46 -12.19 -6.71
C PRO A 27 -1.79 -12.29 -5.22
N SER A 28 -1.73 -13.51 -4.65
CA SER A 28 -1.96 -13.76 -3.23
C SER A 28 -0.91 -13.09 -2.32
N ALA A 29 0.23 -12.65 -2.86
CA ALA A 29 1.25 -11.94 -2.10
C ALA A 29 0.74 -10.61 -1.50
N LEU A 30 -0.33 -10.03 -2.07
CA LEU A 30 -1.00 -8.84 -1.54
C LEU A 30 -1.65 -9.08 -0.17
N LEU A 31 -2.15 -10.29 0.06
CA LEU A 31 -2.89 -10.67 1.28
C LEU A 31 -1.97 -10.96 2.46
N LEU A 32 -0.68 -11.16 2.19
CA LEU A 32 0.29 -11.57 3.20
C LEU A 32 0.65 -10.40 4.10
N ARG A 33 0.74 -10.69 5.39
CA ARG A 33 1.16 -9.76 6.43
C ARG A 33 2.53 -10.18 6.94
N ASP A 34 3.42 -9.22 7.13
CA ASP A 34 4.68 -9.45 7.80
C ASP A 34 4.49 -9.58 9.33
N ASN A 35 5.59 -9.75 10.07
CA ASN A 35 5.53 -9.87 11.53
C ASN A 35 5.05 -8.60 12.26
N LEU A 36 4.99 -7.45 11.58
CA LEU A 36 4.40 -6.22 12.10
C LEU A 36 2.90 -6.13 11.77
N GLY A 37 2.33 -7.13 11.10
CA GLY A 37 0.96 -7.13 10.62
C GLY A 37 0.77 -6.25 9.38
N LYS A 38 1.85 -5.71 8.81
CA LYS A 38 1.80 -4.83 7.63
C LYS A 38 1.71 -5.65 6.37
N THR A 39 0.94 -5.16 5.41
CA THR A 39 0.88 -5.68 4.03
C THR A 39 1.78 -4.88 3.10
N ALA A 40 2.01 -5.35 1.88
CA ALA A 40 2.76 -4.62 0.86
C ALA A 40 2.19 -3.20 0.60
N LEU A 41 0.86 -3.03 0.68
CA LEU A 41 0.18 -1.74 0.56
C LEU A 41 0.57 -0.74 1.67
N HIS A 42 0.85 -1.21 2.88
CA HIS A 42 1.32 -0.33 3.97
C HIS A 42 2.69 0.27 3.62
N TYR A 43 3.59 -0.56 3.09
CA TYR A 43 4.93 -0.12 2.68
C TYR A 43 4.90 0.79 1.46
N ALA A 44 4.02 0.52 0.49
CA ALA A 44 3.83 1.38 -0.66
C ALA A 44 3.34 2.80 -0.27
N CYS A 45 2.53 2.89 0.80
CA CYS A 45 2.06 4.16 1.37
C CYS A 45 3.12 4.87 2.22
N ASP A 46 3.85 4.14 3.07
CA ASP A 46 4.91 4.68 3.94
C ASP A 46 5.99 5.41 3.11
N ASP A 47 6.38 4.85 1.96
CA ASP A 47 7.41 5.42 1.10
C ASP A 47 6.85 6.20 -0.11
N CYS A 48 5.56 6.54 -0.10
CA CYS A 48 4.94 7.37 -1.13
C CYS A 48 5.24 6.86 -2.57
N LEU A 49 4.99 5.56 -2.86
CA LEU A 49 5.05 4.93 -4.19
C LEU A 49 3.95 5.50 -5.13
N LEU A 50 4.01 6.79 -5.39
CA LEU A 50 3.02 7.51 -6.20
C LEU A 50 3.11 7.16 -7.69
N ASP A 51 4.24 6.65 -8.16
CA ASP A 51 4.50 6.41 -9.57
C ASP A 51 4.01 5.02 -10.00
N GLY A 52 2.82 4.96 -10.58
CA GLY A 52 2.25 3.82 -11.33
C GLY A 52 1.94 2.56 -10.52
N ALA A 53 2.75 2.20 -9.53
CA ALA A 53 2.64 0.99 -8.72
C ALA A 53 1.48 1.05 -7.70
N MET A 54 1.24 2.19 -7.05
CA MET A 54 0.10 2.32 -6.12
C MET A 54 -1.25 2.06 -6.78
N PRO A 55 -1.56 2.65 -7.97
CA PRO A 55 -2.76 2.30 -8.70
C PRO A 55 -2.87 0.80 -9.03
N LEU A 56 -1.76 0.14 -9.38
CA LEU A 56 -1.75 -1.30 -9.66
C LEU A 56 -2.09 -2.12 -8.41
N LEU A 57 -1.48 -1.80 -7.26
CA LEU A 57 -1.73 -2.50 -5.99
C LEU A 57 -3.19 -2.32 -5.52
N ILE A 58 -3.73 -1.10 -5.60
CA ILE A 58 -5.13 -0.83 -5.22
C ILE A 58 -6.09 -1.55 -6.17
N ASN A 59 -5.85 -1.49 -7.49
CA ASN A 59 -6.73 -2.14 -8.46
C ASN A 59 -6.70 -3.67 -8.32
N ALA A 60 -5.54 -4.24 -8.00
CA ALA A 60 -5.39 -5.67 -7.77
C ALA A 60 -6.03 -6.12 -6.45
N TRP A 61 -6.07 -5.27 -5.43
CA TRP A 61 -6.70 -5.59 -4.14
C TRP A 61 -7.37 -4.39 -3.47
N PRO A 62 -8.62 -4.05 -3.87
CA PRO A 62 -9.32 -2.89 -3.36
C PRO A 62 -9.74 -3.04 -1.88
N PHE A 63 -9.92 -4.28 -1.40
CA PHE A 63 -10.34 -4.56 -0.02
C PHE A 63 -9.21 -4.45 1.01
N GLY A 64 -7.95 -4.24 0.58
CA GLY A 64 -6.79 -4.15 1.47
C GLY A 64 -6.75 -2.89 2.36
N GLU A 65 -7.66 -1.94 2.12
CA GLU A 65 -7.74 -0.62 2.77
C GLU A 65 -7.91 -0.65 4.30
N ASN A 66 -8.72 -1.59 4.81
CA ASN A 66 -9.10 -1.65 6.22
C ASN A 66 -8.23 -2.62 7.01
N ILE A 67 -7.23 -3.22 6.36
CA ILE A 67 -6.29 -4.09 7.04
C ILE A 67 -5.46 -3.24 7.98
N GLN A 68 -5.47 -3.65 9.25
CA GLN A 68 -4.71 -3.02 10.29
C GLN A 68 -3.40 -3.77 10.52
N ASP A 69 -2.33 -3.02 10.75
CA ASP A 69 -1.10 -3.56 11.30
C ASP A 69 -1.28 -3.93 12.79
N ASN A 70 -0.23 -4.47 13.43
CA ASN A 70 -0.29 -4.88 14.83
C ASN A 70 -0.46 -3.71 15.81
N LYS A 71 -0.41 -2.46 15.33
CA LYS A 71 -0.68 -1.24 16.10
C LYS A 71 -2.08 -0.67 15.83
N GLY A 72 -2.92 -1.40 15.10
CA GLY A 72 -4.26 -0.92 14.70
C GLY A 72 -4.24 0.11 13.56
N ARG A 73 -3.09 0.33 12.91
CA ARG A 73 -2.95 1.35 11.87
C ARG A 73 -3.32 0.76 10.53
N THR A 74 -4.19 1.46 9.80
CA THR A 74 -4.50 1.13 8.39
C THR A 74 -3.43 1.69 7.45
N LEU A 75 -3.52 1.35 6.15
CA LEU A 75 -2.65 1.94 5.14
C LEU A 75 -2.80 3.48 5.04
N LEU A 76 -3.98 4.04 5.38
CA LEU A 76 -4.19 5.49 5.39
C LEU A 76 -3.40 6.16 6.53
N HIS A 77 -3.33 5.53 7.69
CA HIS A 77 -2.49 6.01 8.80
C HIS A 77 -1.00 6.01 8.40
N SER A 78 -0.59 5.03 7.60
CA SER A 78 0.78 4.92 7.06
C SER A 78 1.07 6.05 6.05
N ALA A 79 0.12 6.33 5.14
CA ALA A 79 0.22 7.40 4.15
C ALA A 79 0.34 8.82 4.75
N VAL A 80 -0.35 9.08 5.87
CA VAL A 80 -0.34 10.39 6.55
C VAL A 80 0.85 10.54 7.49
N GLY A 81 1.27 9.45 8.15
CA GLY A 81 2.28 9.50 9.22
C GLY A 81 3.73 9.57 8.75
N TYR A 82 4.06 9.06 7.55
CA TYR A 82 5.46 8.81 7.16
C TYR A 82 5.96 9.55 5.92
N CYS A 83 5.17 10.41 5.25
CA CYS A 83 5.69 11.14 4.08
C CYS A 83 6.45 12.41 4.52
N PRO A 84 7.81 12.45 4.48
CA PRO A 84 8.59 13.65 4.82
C PRO A 84 8.36 14.80 3.81
N SER A 85 7.81 14.47 2.64
CA SER A 85 7.36 15.42 1.64
C SER A 85 5.85 15.66 1.78
N GLN A 86 5.43 16.39 2.82
CA GLN A 86 4.04 16.79 3.07
C GLN A 86 3.29 17.35 1.84
N ARG A 87 4.01 17.85 0.82
CA ARG A 87 3.46 18.35 -0.43
C ARG A 87 2.91 17.28 -1.39
N ARG A 88 3.23 15.98 -1.23
CA ARG A 88 2.76 14.89 -2.11
C ARG A 88 1.83 13.87 -1.43
N ALA A 89 1.79 13.83 -0.10
CA ALA A 89 0.80 13.03 0.64
C ALA A 89 -0.66 13.43 0.28
N THR A 90 -0.85 14.70 -0.08
CA THR A 90 -2.08 15.27 -0.62
C THR A 90 -2.55 14.65 -1.93
N SER A 91 -1.75 13.84 -2.64
CA SER A 91 -2.20 13.13 -3.85
C SER A 91 -2.54 11.66 -3.59
N VAL A 92 -1.87 10.99 -2.65
CA VAL A 92 -2.17 9.60 -2.26
C VAL A 92 -3.53 9.52 -1.57
N VAL A 93 -3.79 10.44 -0.64
CA VAL A 93 -5.04 10.42 0.16
C VAL A 93 -6.27 10.60 -0.74
N PRO A 94 -6.35 11.56 -1.68
CA PRO A 94 -7.46 11.63 -2.63
C PRO A 94 -7.52 10.45 -3.58
N LEU A 95 -6.39 9.87 -4.02
CA LEU A 95 -6.41 8.71 -4.91
C LEU A 95 -7.00 7.47 -4.21
N LEU A 96 -6.67 7.29 -2.94
CA LEU A 96 -7.34 6.31 -2.08
C LEU A 96 -8.82 6.69 -1.91
N LEU A 97 -9.13 7.89 -1.40
CA LEU A 97 -10.53 8.33 -1.16
C LEU A 97 -11.45 8.30 -2.40
N THR A 98 -10.92 8.55 -3.60
CA THR A 98 -11.70 8.53 -4.85
C THR A 98 -11.93 7.13 -5.40
N LYS A 99 -11.10 6.15 -5.00
CA LYS A 99 -11.25 4.74 -5.34
C LYS A 99 -11.89 3.92 -4.22
N VAL A 100 -12.15 4.55 -3.07
CA VAL A 100 -12.71 3.95 -1.85
C VAL A 100 -14.16 4.44 -1.65
N PRO A 101 -15.17 3.71 -2.13
CA PRO A 101 -16.56 4.03 -1.84
C PRO A 101 -16.99 3.33 -0.53
N ALA A 102 -16.66 3.87 0.65
CA ALA A 102 -17.47 3.69 1.88
C ALA A 102 -16.85 4.25 3.18
N ALA A 103 -15.52 4.29 3.33
CA ALA A 103 -14.92 4.36 4.67
C ALA A 103 -14.83 5.74 5.34
N THR A 104 -15.33 6.83 4.73
CA THR A 104 -15.28 8.19 5.34
C THR A 104 -16.58 8.65 6.00
N ARG A 105 -17.54 7.75 6.24
CA ARG A 105 -18.78 8.08 6.97
C ARG A 105 -19.02 7.13 8.14
N SER A 106 -18.30 7.34 9.24
CA SER A 106 -18.75 6.98 10.59
C SER A 106 -18.06 7.86 11.61
#